data_AF-A0A7W2FC31-F1
#
_entry.id   AF-A0A7W2FC31-F1
#
_cell.length_a   1.000
_cell.length_b   1.000
_cell.length_c   1.000
_cell.angle_alpha   90.00
_cell.angle_beta   90.00
_cell.angle_gamma   90.00
#
_symmetry.space_group_name_H-M   'P 1'
#
loop_
_entity.id
_entity.type
_entity.pdbx_description
1 polymer ?
#
loop_
_entity_poly.entity_id
_entity_poly.type
_entity_poly.pdbx_seq_one_letter_code
_entity_poly.pdbx_strand_id
1 'polypeptide(L)'
;MAAAAVQARGVEEVPPPHFSISIQGTGIAGKTLELDAPPYSKTVVGSLGDLTVELTPRQDTDPNSRAIVRLLRNYEGARVLLHTAKVAGNNPGKWQLAYLICNDAVTFMSPAPQNLPGCRP
;
A
#
# COMPACT_ATOMS: atom_id res chain seq x y z
N MET A 1 -31.74 -25.03 33.82
CA MET A 1 -30.70 -25.93 33.25
C MET A 1 -31.06 -26.12 31.78
N ALA A 2 -30.28 -25.84 30.76
CA ALA A 2 -28.88 -25.44 30.62
C ALA A 2 -28.79 -24.51 29.38
N ALA A 3 -28.00 -23.43 29.46
CA ALA A 3 -27.63 -22.66 28.29
C ALA A 3 -26.33 -23.26 27.74
N ALA A 4 -26.39 -23.88 26.56
CA ALA A 4 -25.22 -24.35 25.85
C ALA A 4 -24.47 -23.16 25.28
N ALA A 5 -23.37 -22.77 25.92
CA ALA A 5 -22.41 -21.84 25.36
C ALA A 5 -21.65 -22.55 24.22
N VAL A 6 -22.03 -22.25 22.97
CA VAL A 6 -21.25 -22.62 21.80
C VAL A 6 -19.96 -21.79 21.83
N GLN A 7 -18.86 -22.41 22.23
CA GLN A 7 -17.52 -21.85 22.05
C GLN A 7 -17.25 -21.77 20.55
N ALA A 8 -17.42 -20.57 19.98
CA ALA A 8 -16.91 -20.26 18.67
C ALA A 8 -15.38 -20.38 18.74
N ARG A 9 -14.84 -21.33 17.97
CA ARG A 9 -13.41 -21.55 17.81
C ARG A 9 -12.75 -20.21 17.49
N GLY A 10 -11.74 -19.85 18.28
CA GLY A 10 -10.92 -18.67 18.06
C GLY A 10 -10.35 -18.69 16.65
N VAL A 11 -10.97 -17.91 15.76
CA VAL A 11 -10.29 -17.38 14.60
C VAL A 11 -9.41 -16.29 15.21
N GLU A 12 -8.12 -16.55 15.35
CA GLU A 12 -7.18 -15.46 15.62
C GLU A 12 -7.29 -14.53 14.42
N GLU A 13 -8.08 -13.48 14.58
CA GLU A 13 -8.39 -12.52 13.52
C GLU A 13 -7.11 -11.73 13.31
N VAL A 14 -6.24 -12.23 12.43
CA VAL A 14 -5.02 -11.54 12.04
C VAL A 14 -5.46 -10.18 11.51
N PRO A 15 -5.08 -9.07 12.17
CA PRO A 15 -5.55 -7.76 11.77
C PRO A 15 -5.10 -7.50 10.32
N PRO A 16 -5.95 -6.89 9.49
CA PRO A 16 -5.61 -6.57 8.11
C PRO A 16 -4.31 -5.77 8.08
N PRO A 17 -3.34 -6.11 7.22
CA PRO A 17 -2.15 -5.28 7.07
C PRO A 17 -2.55 -3.88 6.61
N HIS A 18 -2.03 -2.89 7.32
CA HIS A 18 -2.26 -1.48 7.05
C HIS A 18 -1.08 -0.87 6.29
N PHE A 19 -1.36 -0.13 5.23
CA PHE A 19 -0.36 0.49 4.36
C PHE A 19 -0.53 2.01 4.34
N SER A 20 0.46 2.71 4.89
CA SER A 20 0.61 4.16 4.78
C SER A 20 1.52 4.47 3.60
N ILE A 21 0.98 5.04 2.53
CA ILE A 21 1.72 5.37 1.31
C ILE A 21 1.78 6.88 1.14
N SER A 22 2.95 7.47 1.37
CA SER A 22 3.19 8.90 1.18
C SER A 22 3.69 9.18 -0.25
N ILE A 23 3.11 10.16 -0.92
CA ILE A 23 3.46 10.54 -2.28
C ILE A 23 3.79 12.02 -2.30
N GLN A 24 4.97 12.35 -2.83
CA GLN A 24 5.42 13.72 -3.04
C GLN A 24 6.02 13.88 -4.43
N GLY A 25 5.97 15.09 -5.00
CA GLY A 25 6.59 15.33 -6.28
C GLY A 25 6.50 16.77 -6.76
N THR A 26 7.09 17.05 -7.93
CA THR A 26 6.95 18.35 -8.59
C THR A 26 5.48 18.59 -8.94
N GLY A 27 4.88 19.64 -8.38
CA GLY A 27 3.46 19.95 -8.58
C GLY A 27 2.50 19.05 -7.79
N ILE A 28 3.01 18.14 -6.94
CA ILE A 28 2.21 17.28 -6.07
C ILE A 28 2.50 17.68 -4.62
N ALA A 29 1.53 18.33 -3.97
CA ALA A 29 1.59 18.54 -2.53
C ALA A 29 1.71 17.17 -1.85
N GLY A 30 2.68 17.01 -0.93
CA GLY A 30 2.90 15.75 -0.22
C GLY A 30 1.61 15.29 0.44
N LYS A 31 1.12 14.11 0.08
CA LYS A 31 -0.09 13.52 0.67
C LYS A 31 0.14 12.05 0.99
N THR A 32 -0.60 11.56 1.98
CA THR A 32 -0.57 10.17 2.41
C THR A 32 -1.90 9.51 2.08
N LEU A 33 -1.83 8.29 1.53
CA LEU A 33 -2.93 7.37 1.38
C LEU A 33 -2.80 6.28 2.43
N GLU A 34 -3.85 6.09 3.21
CA GLU A 34 -3.97 4.97 4.13
C GLU A 34 -4.84 3.89 3.47
N LEU A 35 -4.27 2.70 3.30
CA LEU A 35 -4.93 1.56 2.68
C LEU A 35 -4.92 0.38 3.64
N ASP A 36 -6.10 -0.04 4.06
CA ASP A 36 -6.29 -1.31 4.73
C ASP A 36 -6.44 -2.40 3.68
N ALA A 37 -5.64 -3.46 3.80
CA ALA A 37 -5.76 -4.65 2.97
C ALA A 37 -6.50 -5.75 3.73
N PRO A 38 -7.80 -5.97 3.47
CA PRO A 38 -8.54 -7.03 4.12
C PRO A 38 -7.90 -8.38 3.79
N PRO A 39 -7.95 -9.36 4.71
CA PRO A 39 -7.55 -10.73 4.42
C PRO A 39 -8.22 -11.21 3.12
N TYR A 40 -7.48 -11.93 2.28
CA TYR A 40 -7.95 -12.50 1.02
C TYR A 40 -8.34 -11.50 -0.10
N SER A 41 -8.12 -10.19 0.10
CA SER A 41 -8.39 -9.19 -0.94
C SER A 41 -7.39 -9.28 -2.08
N LYS A 42 -7.88 -9.38 -3.33
CA LYS A 42 -7.03 -9.47 -4.53
C LYS A 42 -6.26 -8.18 -4.80
N THR A 43 -6.93 -7.04 -4.69
CA THR A 43 -6.33 -5.71 -4.89
C THR A 43 -7.13 -4.67 -4.12
N VAL A 44 -6.43 -3.75 -3.47
CA VAL A 44 -6.96 -2.53 -2.86
C VAL A 44 -6.51 -1.35 -3.70
N VAL A 45 -7.39 -0.37 -3.91
CA VAL A 45 -7.10 0.78 -4.76
C VAL A 45 -7.33 2.07 -3.99
N GLY A 46 -6.33 2.94 -3.97
CA GLY A 46 -6.42 4.30 -3.44
C GLY A 46 -6.13 5.33 -4.53
N SER A 47 -6.85 6.45 -4.53
CA SER A 47 -6.64 7.51 -5.52
C SER A 47 -6.27 8.82 -4.86
N LEU A 48 -5.37 9.56 -5.48
CA LEU A 48 -4.84 10.82 -5.01
C LEU A 48 -4.70 11.81 -6.17
N GLY A 49 -5.76 12.56 -6.45
CA GLY A 49 -5.80 13.43 -7.63
C GLY A 49 -5.74 12.61 -8.92
N ASP A 50 -4.76 12.89 -9.78
CA ASP A 50 -4.49 12.12 -10.99
C ASP A 50 -3.77 10.79 -10.68
N LEU A 51 -3.24 10.58 -9.48
CA LEU A 51 -2.52 9.34 -9.15
C LEU A 51 -3.46 8.27 -8.61
N THR A 52 -3.10 7.01 -8.85
CA THR A 52 -3.79 5.83 -8.32
C THR A 52 -2.75 4.84 -7.83
N VAL A 53 -2.94 4.31 -6.62
CA VAL A 53 -2.15 3.25 -6.05
C VAL A 53 -2.98 1.98 -6.03
N GLU A 54 -2.50 0.94 -6.68
CA GLU A 54 -3.06 -0.41 -6.60
C GLU A 54 -2.14 -1.27 -5.73
N LEU A 55 -2.68 -1.79 -4.64
CA LEU A 55 -2.01 -2.65 -3.69
C LEU A 55 -2.58 -4.06 -3.81
N THR A 56 -1.76 -5.02 -4.22
CA THR A 56 -2.06 -6.44 -4.07
C THR A 56 -1.36 -6.94 -2.81
N PRO A 57 -2.11 -7.19 -1.72
CA PRO A 57 -1.52 -7.67 -0.48
C PRO A 57 -1.01 -9.10 -0.63
N ARG A 58 -0.14 -9.51 0.30
CA ARG A 58 0.28 -10.90 0.41
C ARG A 58 -0.94 -11.77 0.72
N GLN A 59 -1.19 -12.76 -0.13
CA GLN A 59 -2.39 -13.60 -0.09
C GLN A 59 -2.20 -14.90 0.70
N ASP A 60 -0.98 -15.27 1.05
CA ASP A 60 -0.66 -16.58 1.62
C ASP A 60 0.29 -16.51 2.82
N THR A 61 0.44 -17.67 3.45
CA THR A 61 1.46 -17.93 4.46
C THR A 61 2.85 -18.19 3.85
N ASP A 62 3.06 -18.10 2.52
CA ASP A 62 4.37 -18.32 1.90
C ASP A 62 5.32 -17.19 2.30
N PRO A 63 6.39 -17.48 3.07
CA PRO A 63 7.33 -16.47 3.53
C PRO A 63 8.04 -15.71 2.38
N ASN A 64 8.01 -16.25 1.15
CA ASN A 64 8.57 -15.62 -0.04
C ASN A 64 7.59 -14.69 -0.76
N SER A 65 6.30 -14.77 -0.43
CA SER A 65 5.28 -13.93 -1.05
C SER A 65 5.47 -12.46 -0.65
N ARG A 66 5.23 -11.56 -1.60
CA ARG A 66 5.50 -10.12 -1.49
C ARG A 66 4.21 -9.37 -1.78
N ALA A 67 3.96 -8.30 -1.04
CA ALA A 67 2.94 -7.36 -1.47
C ALA A 67 3.42 -6.64 -2.73
N ILE A 68 2.53 -6.40 -3.68
CA ILE A 68 2.83 -5.68 -4.91
C ILE A 68 2.12 -4.33 -4.84
N VAL A 69 2.86 -3.26 -5.08
CA VAL A 69 2.29 -1.91 -5.13
C VAL A 69 2.57 -1.33 -6.50
N ARG A 70 1.52 -0.86 -7.16
CA ARG A 70 1.59 -0.23 -8.47
C ARG A 70 1.14 1.21 -8.33
N LEU A 71 1.96 2.13 -8.80
CA LEU A 71 1.61 3.54 -8.93
C LEU A 71 1.23 3.81 -10.38
N LEU A 72 0.06 4.37 -10.57
CA LEU A 72 -0.49 4.74 -11.86
C LEU A 72 -0.85 6.23 -11.87
N ARG A 73 -0.88 6.81 -13.07
CA ARG A 73 -1.43 8.13 -13.34
C ARG A 73 -2.63 8.00 -14.28
N ASN A 74 -3.74 8.61 -13.90
CA ASN A 74 -4.90 8.82 -14.73
C ASN A 74 -4.64 10.03 -15.63
N TYR A 75 -4.48 9.81 -16.92
CA TYR A 75 -4.25 10.84 -17.92
C TYR A 75 -5.25 10.63 -19.06
N GLU A 76 -6.07 11.65 -19.36
CA GLU A 76 -7.05 11.65 -20.47
C GLU A 76 -7.97 10.40 -20.53
N GLY A 77 -8.37 9.89 -19.35
CA GLY A 77 -9.24 8.71 -19.26
C GLY A 77 -8.52 7.36 -19.37
N ALA A 78 -7.19 7.36 -19.55
CA ALA A 78 -6.35 6.17 -19.50
C ALA A 78 -5.55 6.08 -18.19
N ARG A 79 -5.27 4.84 -17.74
CA ARG A 79 -4.35 4.56 -16.63
C ARG A 79 -2.97 4.23 -17.17
N VAL A 80 -2.00 5.09 -16.88
CA VAL A 80 -0.59 4.88 -17.23
C VAL A 80 0.15 4.36 -16.02
N LEU A 81 0.78 3.19 -16.13
CA LEU A 81 1.62 2.64 -15.07
C LEU A 81 2.90 3.46 -14.95
N LEU A 82 3.12 4.09 -13.80
CA LEU A 82 4.34 4.86 -13.51
C LEU A 82 5.42 4.00 -12.85
N HIS A 83 5.03 3.12 -11.93
CA HIS A 83 5.98 2.30 -11.18
C HIS A 83 5.33 1.03 -10.63
N THR A 84 6.10 -0.06 -10.51
CA THR A 84 5.72 -1.28 -9.79
C THR A 84 6.78 -1.65 -8.77
N ALA A 85 6.40 -1.79 -7.51
CA ALA A 85 7.25 -2.18 -6.39
C ALA A 85 6.83 -3.53 -5.83
N LYS A 86 7.81 -4.34 -5.43
CA LYS A 86 7.61 -5.52 -4.58
C LYS A 86 8.03 -5.15 -3.17
N VAL A 87 7.10 -5.22 -2.23
CA VAL A 87 7.33 -4.89 -0.85
C VAL A 87 7.57 -6.19 -0.09
N ALA A 88 8.83 -6.40 0.26
CA ALA A 88 9.25 -7.48 1.13
C ALA A 88 9.05 -7.07 2.57
N GLY A 89 8.44 -7.95 3.37
CA GLY A 89 8.44 -7.69 4.79
C GLY A 89 7.92 -8.82 5.63
N ASN A 90 8.60 -8.91 6.77
CA ASN A 90 8.32 -9.77 7.89
C ASN A 90 7.56 -9.01 8.97
N ASN A 91 6.88 -7.90 8.63
CA ASN A 91 6.27 -7.00 9.60
C ASN A 91 4.74 -7.14 9.60
N PRO A 92 4.16 -7.89 10.56
CA PRO A 92 2.73 -8.12 10.63
C PRO A 92 2.06 -6.88 11.26
N GLY A 93 1.69 -5.90 10.44
CA GLY A 93 0.68 -4.92 10.87
C GLY A 93 0.74 -3.54 10.23
N LYS A 94 1.93 -2.96 10.03
CA LYS A 94 2.05 -1.61 9.46
C LYS A 94 3.19 -1.51 8.46
N TRP A 95 2.86 -1.04 7.27
CA TRP A 95 3.78 -0.81 6.17
C TRP A 95 3.83 0.68 5.86
N GLN A 96 5.03 1.25 5.87
CA GLN A 96 5.26 2.64 5.51
C GLN A 96 6.00 2.66 4.18
N LEU A 97 5.35 3.20 3.16
CA LEU A 97 5.85 3.27 1.79
C LEU A 97 5.87 4.71 1.33
N ALA A 98 6.82 5.03 0.46
CA ALA A 98 6.89 6.36 -0.11
C ALA A 98 7.24 6.37 -1.59
N TYR A 99 6.64 7.32 -2.30
CA TYR A 99 6.95 7.66 -3.68
C TYR A 99 7.38 9.12 -3.78
N LEU A 100 8.50 9.35 -4.45
CA LEU A 100 8.94 10.66 -4.88
C LEU A 100 8.91 10.73 -6.41
N ILE A 101 8.17 11.69 -6.97
CA ILE A 101 7.97 11.85 -8.41
C ILE A 101 8.59 13.18 -8.85
N CYS A 102 9.76 13.15 -9.49
CA CYS A 102 10.48 14.35 -9.92
C CYS A 102 10.87 14.22 -11.39
N ASN A 103 10.49 15.20 -12.22
CA ASN A 103 10.84 15.24 -13.66
C ASN A 103 10.57 13.89 -14.37
N ASP A 104 9.37 13.34 -14.18
CA ASP A 104 8.92 12.03 -14.67
C ASP A 104 9.66 10.79 -14.14
N ALA A 105 10.66 10.96 -13.28
CA ALA A 105 11.28 9.86 -12.55
C ALA A 105 10.50 9.54 -11.27
N VAL A 106 10.23 8.26 -11.04
CA VAL A 106 9.60 7.76 -9.82
C VAL A 106 10.65 7.04 -8.97
N THR A 107 10.84 7.52 -7.74
CA THR A 107 11.67 6.87 -6.73
C THR A 107 10.76 6.24 -5.68
N PHE A 108 10.88 4.93 -5.50
CA PHE A 108 10.17 4.18 -4.47
C PHE A 108 11.06 3.94 -3.24
N MET A 109 10.50 4.13 -2.05
CA MET A 109 11.18 3.97 -0.77
C MET A 109 10.36 3.09 0.16
N SER A 110 10.99 2.03 0.69
CA SER A 110 10.38 1.09 1.65
C SER A 110 11.46 0.55 2.60
N PRO A 111 11.39 0.82 3.92
CA PRO A 111 10.40 1.67 4.58
C PRO A 111 10.49 3.14 4.15
N ALA A 112 9.39 3.89 4.27
CA ALA A 112 9.36 5.32 4.01
C ALA A 112 10.28 6.08 4.99
N PRO A 113 11.06 7.06 4.52
CA PRO A 113 11.81 7.93 5.42
C PRO A 113 10.85 8.84 6.21
N GLN A 114 11.25 9.26 7.41
CA GLN A 114 10.45 10.19 8.23
C GLN A 114 10.22 11.54 7.54
N ASN A 115 11.23 12.00 6.79
CA ASN A 115 11.16 13.21 5.98
C ASN A 115 11.41 12.83 4.52
N LEU A 116 10.42 13.08 3.67
CA LEU A 116 10.58 12.87 2.25
C LEU A 116 11.48 13.97 1.67
N PRO A 117 12.53 13.59 0.91
CA PRO A 117 13.35 14.59 0.24
C PRO A 117 12.49 15.31 -0.81
N GLY A 118 12.62 16.64 -0.88
CA GLY A 118 12.00 17.41 -1.95
C GLY A 118 12.64 17.08 -3.30
N CYS A 119 11.90 17.35 -4.39
CA CYS A 119 12.50 17.30 -5.72
C CYS A 119 13.62 18.33 -5.82
N ARG A 120 14.85 17.86 -6.11
CA ARG A 120 15.92 18.75 -6.52
C ARG A 120 15.60 19.26 -7.94
N PRO A 121 15.73 20.57 -8.20
CA PRO A 121 15.59 21.13 -9.54
C PRO A 121 16.65 20.58 -10.49
#